data_AF-A0A946CCN1-F1
#
_entry.id   AF-A0A946CCN1-F1
#
_cell.length_a   1.000
_cell.length_b   1.000
_cell.length_c   1.000
_cell.angle_alpha   90.00
_cell.angle_beta   90.00
_cell.angle_gamma   90.00
#
_symmetry.space_group_name_H-M   'P 1'
#
loop_
_entity.id
_entity.type
_entity.pdbx_description
1 polymer ?
#
loop_
_entity_poly.entity_id
_entity_poly.type
_entity_poly.pdbx_seq_one_letter_code
_entity_poly.pdbx_strand_id
1 'polypeptide(L)'
;MTGIYIGGVALASSSAGQISVISSKAIGAKPSPELPKYVSTLNEWSDRYNLSGVTEGNDWLLLGLQHRSRIENFDNFYRVSSLPSDGGYFSRHWFYLGVRDVLDPFRFTLELEDSRREGFDFPPSARQDNRTDFLQAYAELYSKNGLLGQTTSLQVGRFTIDAVDRRLVARNRFRNSANTFDGVRLRIGEETSPWVANFFATRPVEAREGSFDDRSREEREFYGAYATFRGSSSALVFEPYYFYLDDQRNQARERKLHTAGAHAYGLIYDDFFDYDLTISGQWGDLDGKDHSAYFVHAELG
;
A
#
# COMPACT_ATOMS: atom_id res chain seq x y z
N MET A 1 50.28 17.60 4.05
CA MET A 1 49.06 17.78 4.86
C MET A 1 47.87 17.51 3.96
N THR A 2 47.30 16.32 4.06
CA THR A 2 46.12 15.90 3.31
C THR A 2 45.34 15.00 4.27
N GLY A 3 44.38 15.60 4.96
CA GLY A 3 43.51 14.90 5.90
C GLY A 3 42.35 14.25 5.14
N ILE A 4 42.25 12.94 5.23
CA ILE A 4 41.10 12.17 4.75
C ILE A 4 40.09 12.14 5.91
N TYR A 5 38.94 12.77 5.73
CA TYR A 5 37.81 12.65 6.65
C TYR A 5 37.11 11.30 6.40
N ILE A 6 37.28 10.36 7.33
CA ILE A 6 36.48 9.15 7.40
C ILE A 6 35.23 9.50 8.21
N GLY A 7 34.08 9.62 7.53
CA GLY A 7 32.79 9.77 8.19
C GLY A 7 32.44 8.48 8.93
N GLY A 8 32.55 8.50 10.26
CA GLY A 8 32.10 7.42 11.12
C GLY A 8 30.57 7.31 11.10
N VAL A 9 30.07 6.14 10.74
CA VAL A 9 28.67 5.78 10.96
C VAL A 9 28.47 5.68 12.47
N ALA A 10 27.75 6.63 13.04
CA ALA A 10 27.30 6.55 14.43
C ALA A 10 26.25 5.43 14.52
N LEU A 11 26.68 4.25 14.96
CA LEU A 11 25.78 3.18 15.40
C LEU A 11 25.13 3.63 16.71
N ALA A 12 23.87 4.03 16.64
CA ALA A 12 23.06 4.27 17.82
C ALA A 12 22.90 2.97 18.63
N SER A 13 23.07 3.10 19.94
CA SER A 13 23.03 2.04 20.95
C SER A 13 21.72 1.25 20.92
N SER A 14 21.85 -0.07 20.94
CA SER A 14 20.78 -1.07 20.88
C SER A 14 19.88 -1.06 22.11
N SER A 15 18.59 -0.80 21.91
CA SER A 15 17.53 -1.32 22.77
C SER A 15 17.22 -2.77 22.35
N ALA A 16 17.06 -3.65 23.33
CA ALA A 16 16.80 -5.07 23.12
C ALA A 16 15.63 -5.33 22.15
N GLY A 17 15.87 -6.16 21.11
CA GLY A 17 14.81 -6.83 20.35
C GLY A 17 14.50 -6.34 18.92
N GLN A 18 15.29 -5.43 18.33
CA GLN A 18 15.09 -5.06 16.92
C GLN A 18 15.63 -6.14 15.97
N ILE A 19 14.72 -6.87 15.31
CA ILE A 19 15.05 -7.88 14.31
C ILE A 19 15.42 -7.17 12.99
N SER A 20 16.43 -7.69 12.28
CA SER A 20 16.75 -7.22 10.93
C SER A 20 15.53 -7.37 10.02
N VAL A 21 14.97 -6.25 9.57
CA VAL A 21 13.80 -6.24 8.70
C VAL A 21 14.23 -6.62 7.29
N ILE A 22 14.13 -7.91 6.97
CA ILE A 22 14.29 -8.38 5.59
C ILE A 22 13.01 -8.10 4.79
N SER A 23 13.17 -7.67 3.54
CA SER A 23 12.06 -7.47 2.61
C SER A 23 12.25 -8.39 1.41
N SER A 24 11.15 -8.94 0.89
CA SER A 24 11.20 -9.67 -0.38
C SER A 24 11.86 -8.82 -1.47
N LYS A 25 12.73 -9.46 -2.25
CA LYS A 25 13.36 -8.89 -3.44
C LYS A 25 12.62 -9.28 -4.73
N ALA A 26 11.60 -10.14 -4.62
CA ALA A 26 10.79 -10.55 -5.77
C ALA A 26 10.08 -9.37 -6.42
N ILE A 27 9.85 -9.49 -7.72
CA ILE A 27 9.34 -8.39 -8.52
C ILE A 27 7.90 -8.06 -8.10
N GLY A 28 7.71 -6.84 -7.61
CA GLY A 28 6.40 -6.34 -7.21
C GLY A 28 5.89 -6.81 -5.84
N ALA A 29 6.63 -7.69 -5.15
CA ALA A 29 6.24 -8.27 -3.87
C ALA A 29 6.40 -7.33 -2.67
N LYS A 30 7.25 -6.29 -2.77
CA LYS A 30 7.60 -5.43 -1.64
C LYS A 30 6.50 -4.41 -1.27
N PRO A 31 5.89 -4.51 -0.06
CA PRO A 31 4.91 -3.53 0.45
C PRO A 31 5.39 -2.10 0.44
N SER A 32 4.45 -1.16 0.32
CA SER A 32 4.67 0.24 0.63
C SER A 32 4.70 0.40 2.15
N PRO A 33 5.61 1.22 2.69
CA PRO A 33 5.58 1.56 4.12
C PRO A 33 4.28 2.28 4.50
N GLU A 34 3.86 2.15 5.77
CA GLU A 34 2.67 2.85 6.31
C GLU A 34 2.73 4.36 6.07
N LEU A 35 3.91 4.97 6.31
CA LEU A 35 4.19 6.33 5.88
C LEU A 35 4.81 6.30 4.48
N PRO A 36 4.17 6.87 3.44
CA PRO A 36 4.71 6.81 2.09
C PRO A 36 6.09 7.46 2.00
N LYS A 37 6.99 6.88 1.18
CA LYS A 37 8.41 7.30 1.08
C LYS A 37 8.64 8.76 0.66
N TYR A 38 7.65 9.41 0.07
CA TYR A 38 7.74 10.79 -0.39
C TYR A 38 7.22 11.79 0.66
N VAL A 39 6.81 11.29 1.84
CA VAL A 39 6.32 12.07 2.97
C VAL A 39 7.44 12.23 4.00
N SER A 40 7.60 13.45 4.50
CA SER A 40 8.58 13.84 5.51
C SER A 40 7.94 14.81 6.50
N THR A 41 8.54 14.99 7.67
CA THR A 41 8.08 16.05 8.60
C THR A 41 8.40 17.44 8.05
N LEU A 42 7.69 18.47 8.52
CA LEU A 42 8.00 19.85 8.13
C LEU A 42 9.42 20.26 8.52
N ASN A 43 9.94 19.77 9.66
CA ASN A 43 11.35 19.98 10.02
C ASN A 43 12.30 19.33 9.01
N GLU A 44 12.08 18.07 8.63
CA GLU A 44 12.91 17.40 7.61
C GLU A 44 12.86 18.11 6.25
N TRP A 45 11.71 18.66 5.85
CA TRP A 45 11.60 19.51 4.67
C TRP A 45 12.39 20.81 4.82
N SER A 46 12.31 21.45 5.98
CA SER A 46 13.07 22.66 6.30
C SER A 46 14.57 22.42 6.20
N ASP A 47 15.07 21.34 6.79
CA ASP A 47 16.48 20.97 6.76
C ASP A 47 16.95 20.64 5.34
N ARG A 48 16.13 19.93 4.56
CA ARG A 48 16.49 19.52 3.20
C ARG A 48 16.57 20.69 2.21
N TYR A 49 15.70 21.69 2.35
CA TYR A 49 15.56 22.80 1.40
C TYR A 49 15.89 24.18 1.96
N ASN A 50 16.38 24.24 3.21
CA ASN A 50 16.74 25.48 3.91
C ASN A 50 15.60 26.52 3.92
N LEU A 51 14.40 26.08 4.34
CA LEU A 51 13.21 26.92 4.36
C LEU A 51 13.31 27.98 5.47
N SER A 52 13.27 29.27 5.09
CA SER A 52 13.30 30.36 6.05
C SER A 52 11.99 30.46 6.85
N GLY A 53 12.09 30.55 8.18
CA GLY A 53 10.94 30.82 9.05
C GLY A 53 10.23 29.58 9.61
N VAL A 54 10.70 28.37 9.30
CA VAL A 54 10.28 27.16 10.02
C VAL A 54 11.12 27.05 11.28
N THR A 55 10.49 27.07 12.45
CA THR A 55 11.17 26.86 13.75
C THR A 55 11.37 25.36 14.02
N GLU A 56 12.26 25.02 14.94
CA GLU A 56 12.35 23.66 15.46
C GLU A 56 11.01 23.21 16.09
N GLY A 57 10.79 21.89 16.14
CA GLY A 57 9.61 21.29 16.79
C GLY A 57 8.37 21.10 15.91
N ASN A 58 8.46 21.21 14.58
CA ASN A 58 7.35 20.96 13.66
C ASN A 58 7.23 19.50 13.16
N ASP A 59 7.70 18.51 13.93
CA ASP A 59 7.64 17.08 13.57
C ASP A 59 6.24 16.47 13.60
N TRP A 60 5.29 17.23 14.13
CA TRP A 60 3.88 16.91 14.16
C TRP A 60 3.20 17.04 12.79
N LEU A 61 3.74 17.88 11.89
CA LEU A 61 3.18 18.11 10.57
C LEU A 61 3.97 17.30 9.53
N LEU A 62 3.26 16.45 8.80
CA LEU A 62 3.78 15.63 7.73
C LEU A 62 3.32 16.19 6.39
N LEU A 63 4.25 16.37 5.46
CA LEU A 63 3.99 16.86 4.11
C LEU A 63 4.63 15.94 3.08
N GLY A 64 3.96 15.74 1.95
CA GLY A 64 4.52 15.00 0.82
C GLY A 64 3.93 15.44 -0.51
N LEU A 65 4.78 15.46 -1.54
CA LEU A 65 4.40 15.68 -2.92
C LEU A 65 5.07 14.63 -3.79
N GLN A 66 4.28 13.91 -4.59
CA GLN A 66 4.78 13.01 -5.63
C GLN A 66 4.20 13.42 -6.97
N HIS A 67 5.06 13.54 -7.98
CA HIS A 67 4.65 13.60 -9.36
C HIS A 67 5.18 12.40 -10.13
N ARG A 68 4.36 11.84 -11.03
CA ARG A 68 4.76 10.83 -11.99
C ARG A 68 4.28 11.23 -13.37
N SER A 69 5.21 11.19 -14.33
CA SER A 69 4.93 11.30 -15.76
C SER A 69 5.20 9.95 -16.43
N ARG A 70 4.34 9.53 -17.37
CA ARG A 70 4.55 8.31 -18.15
C ARG A 70 4.04 8.50 -19.56
N ILE A 71 4.88 8.17 -20.53
CA ILE A 71 4.53 8.13 -21.95
C ILE A 71 4.44 6.66 -22.33
N GLU A 72 3.34 6.27 -22.96
CA GLU A 72 3.15 4.91 -23.48
C GLU A 72 2.83 4.99 -24.96
N ASN A 73 3.44 4.10 -25.76
CA ASN A 73 3.12 3.89 -27.16
C ASN A 73 2.85 2.41 -27.35
N PHE A 74 1.81 2.12 -28.11
CA PHE A 74 1.33 0.78 -28.37
C PHE A 74 1.09 0.62 -29.85
N ASP A 75 1.58 -0.47 -30.41
CA ASP A 75 1.31 -0.88 -31.77
C ASP A 75 0.66 -2.27 -31.77
N ASN A 76 -0.17 -2.55 -32.78
CA ASN A 76 -0.79 -3.84 -33.03
C ASN A 76 -1.70 -4.33 -31.89
N PHE A 77 -2.71 -3.53 -31.51
CA PHE A 77 -3.68 -3.94 -30.51
C PHE A 77 -4.46 -5.19 -30.92
N TYR A 78 -4.22 -6.30 -30.21
CA TYR A 78 -4.93 -7.56 -30.41
C TYR A 78 -6.40 -7.52 -29.98
N ARG A 79 -6.79 -6.59 -29.08
CA ARG A 79 -8.18 -6.48 -28.56
C ARG A 79 -9.07 -5.56 -29.36
N VAL A 80 -8.50 -4.61 -30.11
CA VAL A 80 -9.25 -3.62 -30.88
C VAL A 80 -8.55 -3.44 -32.22
N SER A 81 -8.91 -4.28 -33.17
CA SER A 81 -8.30 -4.33 -34.50
C SER A 81 -8.45 -3.04 -35.31
N SER A 82 -9.38 -2.16 -34.93
CA SER A 82 -9.58 -0.84 -35.55
C SER A 82 -8.60 0.24 -35.08
N LEU A 83 -7.81 -0.02 -34.04
CA LEU A 83 -6.79 0.89 -33.51
C LEU A 83 -5.40 0.27 -33.76
N PRO A 84 -4.77 0.52 -34.93
CA PRO A 84 -3.49 -0.10 -35.29
C PRO A 84 -2.34 0.36 -34.39
N SER A 85 -2.42 1.58 -33.86
CA SER A 85 -1.55 2.13 -32.84
C SER A 85 -2.32 3.10 -31.94
N ASP A 86 -1.81 3.32 -30.73
CA ASP A 86 -2.26 4.36 -29.80
C ASP A 86 -1.06 4.80 -28.96
N GLY A 87 -1.09 6.03 -28.48
CA GLY A 87 -0.01 6.54 -27.65
C GLY A 87 -0.42 7.81 -26.94
N GLY A 88 0.18 8.07 -25.80
CA GLY A 88 -0.18 9.23 -25.03
C GLY A 88 0.57 9.36 -23.73
N TYR A 89 0.06 10.26 -22.91
CA TYR A 89 0.69 10.73 -21.70
C TYR A 89 -0.20 10.51 -20.49
N PHE A 90 0.40 10.05 -19.40
CA PHE A 90 -0.20 10.01 -18.08
C PHE A 90 0.56 10.93 -17.15
N SER A 91 -0.17 11.77 -16.43
CA SER A 91 0.32 12.46 -15.24
C SER A 91 -0.38 11.92 -14.01
N ARG A 92 0.35 11.90 -12.89
CA ARG A 92 -0.20 11.67 -11.57
C ARG A 92 0.46 12.57 -10.55
N HIS A 93 -0.35 13.18 -9.71
CA HIS A 93 0.08 14.00 -8.59
C HIS A 93 -0.54 13.46 -7.31
N TRP A 94 0.29 13.19 -6.30
CA TRP A 94 -0.18 12.89 -4.95
C TRP A 94 0.31 13.98 -4.00
N PHE A 95 -0.61 14.49 -3.18
CA PHE A 95 -0.32 15.45 -2.14
C PHE A 95 -0.75 14.87 -0.80
N TYR A 96 0.15 14.88 0.17
CA TYR A 96 -0.06 14.30 1.49
C TYR A 96 0.08 15.37 2.57
N LEU A 97 -0.87 15.36 3.50
CA LEU A 97 -0.91 16.17 4.71
C LEU A 97 -1.25 15.25 5.89
N GLY A 98 -0.39 15.21 6.89
CA GLY A 98 -0.63 14.45 8.13
C GLY A 98 -0.38 15.30 9.36
N VAL A 99 -1.16 15.05 10.41
CA VAL A 99 -1.00 15.66 11.74
C VAL A 99 -0.86 14.54 12.75
N ARG A 100 0.23 14.56 13.52
CA ARG A 100 0.52 13.60 14.59
C ARG A 100 1.01 14.26 15.86
N ASP A 101 0.93 13.55 16.98
CA ASP A 101 1.58 13.83 18.27
C ASP A 101 1.14 15.12 19.01
N VAL A 102 0.52 16.10 18.34
CA VAL A 102 -0.02 17.32 18.99
C VAL A 102 -1.35 17.06 19.73
N LEU A 103 -2.12 16.09 19.26
CA LEU A 103 -3.43 15.72 19.82
C LEU A 103 -3.45 14.26 20.28
N ASP A 104 -2.35 13.76 20.85
CA ASP A 104 -2.19 12.36 21.24
C ASP A 104 -3.40 11.85 22.08
N PRO A 105 -3.99 10.67 21.77
CA PRO A 105 -3.58 9.65 20.80
C PRO A 105 -4.09 9.87 19.36
N PHE A 106 -4.73 11.00 19.07
CA PHE A 106 -5.36 11.26 17.79
C PHE A 106 -4.36 11.73 16.74
N ARG A 107 -4.48 11.15 15.54
CA ARG A 107 -3.77 11.54 14.33
C ARG A 107 -4.73 11.68 13.16
N PHE A 108 -4.36 12.48 12.18
CA PHE A 108 -5.18 12.75 11.00
C PHE A 108 -4.33 12.69 9.75
N THR A 109 -4.87 12.08 8.70
CA THR A 109 -4.20 11.96 7.40
C THR A 109 -5.15 12.34 6.29
N LEU A 110 -4.66 13.16 5.36
CA LEU A 110 -5.30 13.51 4.11
C LEU A 110 -4.29 13.34 2.97
N GLU A 111 -4.64 12.54 1.98
CA GLU A 111 -3.87 12.34 0.77
C GLU A 111 -4.77 12.54 -0.44
N LEU A 112 -4.45 13.51 -1.29
CA LEU A 112 -5.13 13.80 -2.54
C LEU A 112 -4.42 13.13 -3.70
N GLU A 113 -5.19 12.66 -4.67
CA GLU A 113 -4.74 12.14 -5.94
C GLU A 113 -5.34 12.91 -7.11
N ASP A 114 -4.50 13.30 -8.07
CA ASP A 114 -4.94 13.79 -9.38
C ASP A 114 -4.21 12.99 -10.46
N SER A 115 -4.95 12.12 -11.14
CA SER A 115 -4.47 11.21 -12.18
C SER A 115 -5.11 11.56 -13.51
N ARG A 116 -4.32 12.00 -14.50
CA ARG A 116 -4.81 12.42 -15.83
C ARG A 116 -4.24 11.56 -16.95
N ARG A 117 -5.02 11.48 -18.03
CA ARG A 117 -4.68 10.81 -19.28
C ARG A 117 -4.91 11.79 -20.43
N GLU A 118 -3.93 11.90 -21.33
CA GLU A 118 -4.00 12.79 -22.49
C GLU A 118 -3.42 12.13 -23.74
N GLY A 119 -3.93 12.50 -24.92
CA GLY A 119 -3.37 12.11 -26.22
C GLY A 119 -3.76 10.73 -26.75
N PHE A 120 -4.46 9.91 -25.95
CA PHE A 120 -4.85 8.57 -26.39
C PHE A 120 -6.22 8.53 -27.07
N ASP A 121 -6.38 7.65 -28.04
CA ASP A 121 -7.65 7.40 -28.75
C ASP A 121 -8.52 6.31 -28.10
N PHE A 122 -7.92 5.40 -27.31
CA PHE A 122 -8.71 4.39 -26.60
C PHE A 122 -9.67 5.02 -25.58
N PRO A 123 -10.88 4.47 -25.38
CA PRO A 123 -11.81 4.99 -24.39
C PRO A 123 -11.16 5.11 -22.99
N PRO A 124 -11.42 6.21 -22.26
CA PRO A 124 -10.92 6.40 -20.91
C PRO A 124 -11.54 5.41 -19.91
N SER A 125 -10.90 5.34 -18.75
CA SER A 125 -11.42 4.60 -17.62
C SER A 125 -10.93 5.26 -16.33
N ALA A 126 -11.69 5.10 -15.25
CA ALA A 126 -11.31 5.58 -13.92
C ALA A 126 -9.97 4.99 -13.40
N ARG A 127 -9.41 3.96 -14.06
CA ARG A 127 -8.08 3.41 -13.77
C ARG A 127 -6.93 4.28 -14.28
N GLN A 128 -7.25 5.18 -15.21
CA GLN A 128 -6.33 5.96 -16.03
C GLN A 128 -6.57 7.46 -15.87
N ASP A 129 -7.83 7.89 -15.81
CA ASP A 129 -8.24 9.28 -15.57
C ASP A 129 -9.16 9.30 -14.33
N ASN A 130 -8.63 9.76 -13.20
CA ASN A 130 -9.37 10.04 -11.98
C ASN A 130 -8.87 11.39 -11.46
N ARG A 131 -9.70 12.42 -11.62
CA ARG A 131 -9.30 13.81 -11.38
C ARG A 131 -9.65 14.19 -9.96
N THR A 132 -8.62 14.61 -9.23
CA THR A 132 -8.71 15.17 -7.87
C THR A 132 -9.68 14.38 -6.98
N ASP A 133 -9.22 13.31 -6.34
CA ASP A 133 -9.95 12.54 -5.32
C ASP A 133 -9.11 12.30 -4.06
N PHE A 134 -9.75 11.87 -2.97
CA PHE A 134 -9.06 11.42 -1.77
C PHE A 134 -8.51 10.02 -1.97
N LEU A 135 -7.19 9.91 -2.03
CA LEU A 135 -6.50 8.63 -1.91
C LEU A 135 -6.53 8.12 -0.47
N GLN A 136 -6.38 9.01 0.51
CA GLN A 136 -6.55 8.71 1.94
C GLN A 136 -7.21 9.90 2.64
N ALA A 137 -8.12 9.62 3.57
CA ALA A 137 -8.76 10.62 4.42
C ALA A 137 -9.28 9.90 5.66
N TYR A 138 -8.47 9.85 6.72
CA TYR A 138 -8.83 9.09 7.93
C TYR A 138 -8.39 9.79 9.21
N ALA A 139 -9.11 9.47 10.28
CA ALA A 139 -8.68 9.70 11.65
C ALA A 139 -8.08 8.41 12.21
N GLU A 140 -7.08 8.55 13.07
CA GLU A 140 -6.34 7.44 13.66
C GLU A 140 -6.22 7.62 15.18
N LEU A 141 -6.49 6.54 15.92
CA LEU A 141 -6.06 6.38 17.30
C LEU A 141 -4.74 5.61 17.30
N TYR A 142 -3.67 6.25 17.74
CA TYR A 142 -2.33 5.69 17.76
C TYR A 142 -1.81 5.61 19.19
N SER A 143 -1.29 4.44 19.58
CA SER A 143 -0.61 4.25 20.86
C SER A 143 0.66 3.46 20.66
N LYS A 144 1.78 3.96 21.19
CA LYS A 144 3.07 3.25 21.18
C LYS A 144 3.05 1.99 22.05
N ASN A 145 2.25 2.00 23.13
CA ASN A 145 2.11 0.90 24.08
C ASN A 145 0.65 0.44 24.13
N GLY A 146 0.12 -0.01 22.99
CA GLY A 146 -1.27 -0.42 22.84
C GLY A 146 -1.50 -1.89 23.17
N LEU A 147 -2.26 -2.57 22.30
CA LEU A 147 -2.63 -3.97 22.46
C LEU A 147 -1.38 -4.85 22.49
N LEU A 148 -1.36 -5.80 23.43
CA LEU A 148 -0.25 -6.75 23.61
C LEU A 148 1.11 -6.07 23.83
N GLY A 149 1.11 -4.84 24.35
CA GLY A 149 2.32 -4.04 24.58
C GLY A 149 3.01 -3.58 23.29
N GLN A 150 2.34 -3.68 22.14
CA GLN A 150 2.85 -3.25 20.84
C GLN A 150 2.28 -1.90 20.42
N THR A 151 2.99 -1.21 19.51
CA THR A 151 2.42 -0.08 18.77
C THR A 151 1.11 -0.50 18.13
N THR A 152 0.03 0.22 18.39
CA THR A 152 -1.31 -0.07 17.88
C THR A 152 -1.88 1.16 17.19
N SER A 153 -2.48 0.96 16.03
CA SER A 153 -3.15 1.97 15.22
C SER A 153 -4.56 1.48 14.87
N LEU A 154 -5.58 2.28 15.18
CA LEU A 154 -6.95 2.09 14.72
C LEU A 154 -7.34 3.26 13.81
N GLN A 155 -7.52 2.98 12.53
CA GLN A 155 -7.87 3.95 11.49
C GLN A 155 -9.35 3.83 11.15
N VAL A 156 -10.02 4.99 10.98
CA VAL A 156 -11.41 5.08 10.52
C VAL A 156 -11.50 6.15 9.44
N GLY A 157 -12.04 5.77 8.28
CA GLY A 157 -12.18 6.66 7.11
C GLY A 157 -11.80 5.97 5.82
N ARG A 158 -11.19 6.72 4.89
CA ARG A 158 -10.68 6.23 3.61
C ARG A 158 -9.18 5.98 3.69
N PHE A 159 -8.72 4.80 3.29
CA PHE A 159 -7.29 4.48 3.25
C PHE A 159 -6.95 3.52 2.11
N THR A 160 -5.66 3.39 1.84
CA THR A 160 -5.14 2.38 0.91
C THR A 160 -4.63 1.17 1.69
N ILE A 161 -4.87 -0.04 1.18
CA ILE A 161 -4.33 -1.27 1.75
C ILE A 161 -3.30 -1.86 0.81
N ASP A 162 -2.20 -2.33 1.38
CA ASP A 162 -1.14 -3.04 0.68
C ASP A 162 -0.76 -4.25 1.54
N ALA A 163 -1.32 -5.41 1.19
CA ALA A 163 -1.24 -6.59 2.03
C ALA A 163 -0.24 -7.59 1.44
N VAL A 164 0.60 -8.13 2.31
CA VAL A 164 1.46 -9.29 2.01
C VAL A 164 2.33 -9.01 0.77
N ASP A 165 2.30 -9.87 -0.24
CA ASP A 165 3.06 -9.78 -1.48
C ASP A 165 2.42 -8.82 -2.51
N ARG A 166 1.34 -8.14 -2.13
CA ARG A 166 0.61 -7.19 -2.97
C ARG A 166 -0.04 -7.83 -4.21
N ARG A 167 -0.11 -9.15 -4.34
CA ARG A 167 -0.68 -9.79 -5.54
C ARG A 167 -2.21 -9.79 -5.51
N LEU A 168 -2.80 -9.88 -4.31
CA LEU A 168 -4.26 -9.86 -4.11
C LEU A 168 -4.80 -8.47 -3.71
N VAL A 169 -4.11 -7.77 -2.80
CA VAL A 169 -4.52 -6.46 -2.29
C VAL A 169 -3.33 -5.51 -2.31
N ALA A 170 -3.39 -4.51 -3.20
CA ALA A 170 -2.28 -3.59 -3.38
C ALA A 170 -2.72 -2.14 -3.48
N ARG A 171 -1.85 -1.28 -2.94
CA ARG A 171 -1.76 0.10 -3.36
C ARG A 171 -1.04 0.16 -4.70
N ASN A 172 -1.81 0.24 -5.80
CA ASN A 172 -1.29 0.12 -7.15
C ASN A 172 -0.21 1.16 -7.46
N ARG A 173 0.97 0.68 -7.89
CA ARG A 173 2.08 1.55 -8.30
C ARG A 173 2.09 1.83 -9.80
N PHE A 174 1.65 0.87 -10.61
CA PHE A 174 1.69 0.97 -12.07
C PHE A 174 0.47 1.68 -12.66
N ARG A 175 -0.75 1.34 -12.22
CA ARG A 175 -1.98 2.06 -12.62
C ARG A 175 -1.85 3.57 -12.36
N ASN A 176 -2.63 4.37 -13.09
CA ASN A 176 -2.66 5.81 -12.82
C ASN A 176 -3.34 6.03 -11.48
N SER A 177 -4.60 5.62 -11.33
CA SER A 177 -5.28 5.63 -10.03
C SER A 177 -4.98 4.41 -9.15
N ALA A 178 -4.91 4.65 -7.84
CA ALA A 178 -4.84 3.58 -6.84
C ALA A 178 -6.24 3.18 -6.32
N ASN A 179 -6.33 2.01 -5.68
CA ASN A 179 -7.58 1.57 -5.08
C ASN A 179 -7.64 2.06 -3.62
N THR A 180 -8.82 2.50 -3.21
CA THR A 180 -9.10 2.96 -1.84
C THR A 180 -10.22 2.16 -1.21
N PHE A 181 -10.27 2.19 0.12
CA PHE A 181 -11.21 1.45 0.94
C PHE A 181 -11.75 2.39 2.01
N ASP A 182 -13.08 2.43 2.13
CA ASP A 182 -13.75 3.15 3.21
C ASP A 182 -14.07 2.15 4.34
N GLY A 183 -13.73 2.46 5.58
CA GLY A 183 -14.10 1.62 6.72
C GLY A 183 -13.16 1.77 7.90
N VAL A 184 -12.82 0.63 8.51
CA VAL A 184 -11.94 0.56 9.69
C VAL A 184 -10.78 -0.39 9.46
N ARG A 185 -9.62 -0.04 10.01
CA ARG A 185 -8.41 -0.89 10.01
C ARG A 185 -7.74 -0.83 11.36
N LEU A 186 -7.43 -2.01 11.92
CA LEU A 186 -6.62 -2.18 13.12
C LEU A 186 -5.27 -2.77 12.73
N ARG A 187 -4.18 -2.13 13.16
CA ARG A 187 -2.81 -2.61 13.01
C ARG A 187 -2.16 -2.72 14.38
N ILE A 188 -1.55 -3.86 14.68
CA ILE A 188 -0.84 -4.14 15.93
C ILE A 188 0.58 -4.57 15.59
N GLY A 189 1.58 -3.96 16.22
CA GLY A 189 2.99 -4.08 15.87
C GLY A 189 3.42 -3.01 14.86
N GLU A 190 4.72 -2.85 14.68
CA GLU A 190 5.33 -1.99 13.66
C GLU A 190 6.32 -2.79 12.79
N GLU A 191 6.85 -2.20 11.71
CA GLU A 191 7.67 -2.99 10.75
C GLU A 191 8.90 -3.64 11.40
N THR A 192 9.39 -3.08 12.50
CA THR A 192 10.50 -3.61 13.30
C THR A 192 10.08 -4.61 14.38
N SER A 193 8.77 -4.81 14.59
CA SER A 193 8.25 -5.80 15.54
C SER A 193 8.48 -7.23 15.02
N PRO A 194 8.70 -8.21 15.93
CA PRO A 194 8.77 -9.63 15.56
C PRO A 194 7.52 -10.15 14.84
N TRP A 195 6.39 -9.52 15.07
CA TRP A 195 5.19 -9.75 14.28
C TRP A 195 4.40 -8.45 14.11
N VAL A 196 3.64 -8.38 13.02
CA VAL A 196 2.66 -7.32 12.76
C VAL A 196 1.37 -8.00 12.33
N ALA A 197 0.24 -7.58 12.91
CA ALA A 197 -1.08 -8.08 12.53
C ALA A 197 -1.95 -6.91 12.04
N ASN A 198 -2.67 -7.15 10.95
CA ASN A 198 -3.60 -6.20 10.36
C ASN A 198 -4.97 -6.86 10.23
N PHE A 199 -6.01 -6.10 10.58
CA PHE A 199 -7.41 -6.48 10.45
C PHE A 199 -8.16 -5.32 9.83
N PHE A 200 -9.07 -5.60 8.91
CA PHE A 200 -9.87 -4.56 8.27
C PHE A 200 -11.29 -5.03 7.98
N ALA A 201 -12.22 -4.08 8.07
CA ALA A 201 -13.61 -4.22 7.68
C ALA A 201 -13.96 -2.98 6.86
N THR A 202 -14.11 -3.17 5.55
CA THR A 202 -14.12 -2.06 4.59
C THR A 202 -15.11 -2.26 3.47
N ARG A 203 -15.31 -1.20 2.70
CA ARG A 203 -15.99 -1.22 1.41
C ARG A 203 -15.02 -0.68 0.36
N PRO A 204 -14.68 -1.45 -0.68
CA PRO A 204 -13.85 -0.94 -1.77
C PRO A 204 -14.55 0.22 -2.48
N VAL A 205 -13.83 1.31 -2.66
CA VAL A 205 -14.35 2.53 -3.30
C VAL A 205 -14.38 2.35 -4.81
N GLU A 206 -15.46 2.82 -5.44
CA GLU A 206 -15.58 2.87 -6.89
C GLU A 206 -15.00 4.18 -7.41
N ALA A 207 -13.84 4.08 -8.06
CA ALA A 207 -13.28 5.20 -8.80
C ALA A 207 -14.18 5.58 -9.97
N ARG A 208 -14.40 6.88 -10.17
CA ARG A 208 -15.16 7.46 -11.26
C ARG A 208 -14.26 8.31 -12.13
N GLU A 209 -14.63 8.38 -13.40
CA GLU A 209 -13.82 9.08 -14.37
C GLU A 209 -14.11 10.58 -14.31
N GLY A 210 -13.07 11.39 -14.11
CA GLY A 210 -13.14 12.83 -14.26
C GLY A 210 -13.93 13.60 -13.19
N SER A 211 -14.22 12.99 -12.03
CA SER A 211 -15.06 13.60 -10.99
C SER A 211 -14.53 13.36 -9.57
N PHE A 212 -14.82 14.32 -8.67
CA PHE A 212 -14.58 14.21 -7.23
C PHE A 212 -15.82 13.62 -6.54
N ASP A 213 -16.11 12.35 -6.81
CA ASP A 213 -17.31 11.68 -6.28
C ASP A 213 -17.12 10.18 -6.09
N ASP A 214 -15.86 9.74 -5.90
CA ASP A 214 -15.55 8.35 -5.61
C ASP A 214 -16.21 7.93 -4.30
N ARG A 215 -17.04 6.88 -4.38
CA ARG A 215 -17.81 6.38 -3.24
C ARG A 215 -17.74 4.87 -3.13
N SER A 216 -17.74 4.41 -1.90
CA SER A 216 -18.07 3.02 -1.58
C SER A 216 -19.56 2.75 -1.84
N ARG A 217 -19.88 1.47 -1.96
CA ARG A 217 -21.23 0.94 -2.18
C ARG A 217 -21.54 -0.03 -1.05
N GLU A 218 -22.75 0.02 -0.50
CA GLU A 218 -23.14 -0.87 0.60
C GLU A 218 -23.16 -2.33 0.14
N GLU A 219 -23.42 -2.56 -1.14
CA GLU A 219 -23.46 -3.86 -1.80
C GLU A 219 -22.07 -4.45 -2.08
N ARG A 220 -21.00 -3.83 -1.57
CA ARG A 220 -19.64 -4.31 -1.74
C ARG A 220 -18.82 -4.19 -0.45
N GLU A 221 -18.63 -5.32 0.20
CA GLU A 221 -17.93 -5.41 1.47
C GLU A 221 -16.67 -6.27 1.34
N PHE A 222 -15.60 -5.82 1.99
CA PHE A 222 -14.30 -6.46 1.95
C PHE A 222 -13.68 -6.48 3.34
N TYR A 223 -13.51 -7.68 3.86
CA TYR A 223 -12.99 -7.97 5.18
C TYR A 223 -11.71 -8.78 5.07
N GLY A 224 -10.83 -8.63 6.05
CA GLY A 224 -9.61 -9.42 6.02
C GLY A 224 -8.74 -9.28 7.23
N ALA A 225 -7.83 -10.25 7.32
CA ALA A 225 -6.76 -10.27 8.28
C ALA A 225 -5.49 -10.80 7.60
N TYR A 226 -4.35 -10.21 7.93
CA TYR A 226 -3.05 -10.72 7.55
C TYR A 226 -2.03 -10.40 8.63
N ALA A 227 -1.03 -11.25 8.76
CA ALA A 227 0.05 -11.04 9.69
C ALA A 227 1.39 -11.25 9.00
N THR A 228 2.43 -10.63 9.54
CA THR A 228 3.81 -10.87 9.15
C THR A 228 4.54 -11.35 10.39
N PHE A 229 5.16 -12.52 10.32
CA PHE A 229 5.98 -13.10 11.38
C PHE A 229 7.44 -13.12 10.94
N ARG A 230 8.32 -12.60 11.80
CA ARG A 230 9.75 -12.48 11.55
C ARG A 230 10.50 -13.24 12.65
N GLY A 231 11.26 -14.25 12.26
CA GLY A 231 12.19 -14.91 13.17
C GLY A 231 13.47 -14.10 13.35
N SER A 232 14.36 -14.55 14.24
CA SER A 232 15.70 -13.95 14.38
C SER A 232 16.63 -14.20 13.19
N SER A 233 16.25 -15.10 12.28
CA SER A 233 17.00 -15.47 11.08
C SER A 233 16.46 -14.76 9.84
N SER A 234 17.35 -14.37 8.92
CA SER A 234 17.01 -13.89 7.57
C SER A 234 16.40 -14.98 6.67
N ALA A 235 16.36 -16.24 7.12
CA ALA A 235 15.93 -17.36 6.28
C ALA A 235 14.41 -17.43 6.04
N LEU A 236 13.60 -16.80 6.88
CA LEU A 236 12.15 -16.89 6.78
C LEU A 236 11.43 -15.69 7.40
N VAL A 237 10.67 -15.00 6.56
CA VAL A 237 9.48 -14.25 6.94
C VAL A 237 8.27 -15.03 6.45
N PHE A 238 7.27 -15.16 7.30
CA PHE A 238 6.03 -15.88 7.00
C PHE A 238 4.83 -14.96 7.16
N GLU A 239 3.97 -14.92 6.15
CA GLU A 239 2.85 -13.99 6.07
C GLU A 239 1.54 -14.70 5.71
N PRO A 240 0.79 -15.24 6.69
CA PRO A 240 -0.51 -15.82 6.44
C PRO A 240 -1.57 -14.73 6.29
N TYR A 241 -2.59 -15.01 5.49
CA TYR A 241 -3.72 -14.10 5.27
C TYR A 241 -5.03 -14.81 4.98
N TYR A 242 -6.10 -14.08 5.25
CA TYR A 242 -7.46 -14.44 4.91
C TYR A 242 -8.24 -13.19 4.50
N PHE A 243 -8.98 -13.28 3.40
CA PHE A 243 -9.84 -12.23 2.87
C PHE A 243 -11.23 -12.78 2.56
N TYR A 244 -12.24 -11.95 2.77
CA TYR A 244 -13.62 -12.21 2.39
C TYR A 244 -14.18 -11.03 1.61
N LEU A 245 -14.74 -11.30 0.43
CA LEU A 245 -15.39 -10.32 -0.44
C LEU A 245 -16.84 -10.73 -0.66
N ASP A 246 -17.77 -9.84 -0.32
CA ASP A 246 -19.16 -9.91 -0.76
C ASP A 246 -19.40 -8.75 -1.73
N ASP A 247 -19.75 -9.04 -2.98
CA ASP A 247 -19.93 -8.05 -4.04
C ASP A 247 -21.20 -8.37 -4.82
N GLN A 248 -22.29 -7.67 -4.49
CA GLN A 248 -23.64 -7.86 -5.01
C GLN A 248 -24.08 -6.73 -5.95
N ARG A 249 -23.16 -5.84 -6.34
CA ARG A 249 -23.47 -4.65 -7.16
C ARG A 249 -24.06 -4.97 -8.53
N ASN A 250 -23.84 -6.18 -9.03
CA ASN A 250 -24.36 -6.65 -10.31
C ASN A 250 -24.82 -8.09 -10.16
N GLN A 251 -26.11 -8.35 -10.34
CA GLN A 251 -26.69 -9.69 -10.21
C GLN A 251 -25.96 -10.73 -11.07
N ALA A 252 -25.57 -10.39 -12.30
CA ALA A 252 -24.87 -11.32 -13.20
C ALA A 252 -23.40 -11.57 -12.83
N ARG A 253 -22.90 -10.92 -11.77
CA ARG A 253 -21.52 -11.04 -11.26
C ARG A 253 -21.49 -11.03 -9.74
N GLU A 254 -22.60 -11.41 -9.09
CA GLU A 254 -22.66 -11.53 -7.65
C GLU A 254 -21.60 -12.54 -7.21
N ARG A 255 -20.87 -12.24 -6.14
CA ARG A 255 -19.83 -13.13 -5.65
C ARG A 255 -19.61 -12.98 -4.16
N LYS A 256 -19.44 -14.13 -3.50
CA LYS A 256 -19.09 -14.26 -2.08
C LYS A 256 -17.86 -15.14 -2.01
N LEU A 257 -16.69 -14.50 -1.96
CA LEU A 257 -15.41 -15.18 -2.14
C LEU A 257 -14.59 -15.10 -0.86
N HIS A 258 -14.20 -16.27 -0.38
CA HIS A 258 -13.19 -16.46 0.64
C HIS A 258 -11.87 -16.73 -0.04
N THR A 259 -10.79 -16.09 0.43
CA THR A 259 -9.43 -16.33 -0.06
C THR A 259 -8.51 -16.47 1.12
N ALA A 260 -7.83 -17.62 1.24
CA ALA A 260 -6.82 -17.84 2.26
C ALA A 260 -5.50 -18.26 1.61
N GLY A 261 -4.40 -17.88 2.23
CA GLY A 261 -3.10 -18.23 1.72
C GLY A 261 -1.99 -17.86 2.67
N ALA A 262 -0.78 -18.11 2.20
CA ALA A 262 0.42 -17.67 2.87
C ALA A 262 1.47 -17.27 1.84
N HIS A 263 2.27 -16.30 2.23
CA HIS A 263 3.47 -15.86 1.53
C HIS A 263 4.68 -16.11 2.44
N ALA A 264 5.77 -16.59 1.87
CA ALA A 264 7.02 -16.83 2.59
C ALA A 264 8.19 -16.38 1.73
N TYR A 265 9.14 -15.69 2.34
CA TYR A 265 10.36 -15.24 1.66
C TYR A 265 11.54 -15.21 2.62
N GLY A 266 12.75 -15.26 2.08
CA GLY A 266 13.96 -15.22 2.89
C GLY A 266 15.24 -15.36 2.10
N LEU A 267 16.35 -15.38 2.82
CA LEU A 267 17.70 -15.57 2.31
C LEU A 267 18.20 -16.99 2.65
N ILE A 268 18.80 -17.69 1.69
CA ILE A 268 19.28 -19.07 1.85
C ILE A 268 20.72 -19.20 1.37
N TYR A 269 21.40 -20.28 1.79
CA TYR A 269 22.82 -20.54 1.48
C TYR A 269 23.73 -19.37 1.86
N ASP A 270 23.82 -19.06 3.16
CA ASP A 270 24.63 -17.94 3.69
C ASP A 270 24.35 -16.60 3.02
N ASP A 271 23.05 -16.30 2.85
CA ASP A 271 22.51 -15.10 2.19
C ASP A 271 22.87 -14.95 0.70
N PHE A 272 23.35 -16.02 0.04
CA PHE A 272 23.72 -15.99 -1.38
C PHE A 272 22.52 -15.95 -2.33
N PHE A 273 21.44 -16.68 -2.02
CA PHE A 273 20.20 -16.68 -2.80
C PHE A 273 19.04 -16.12 -1.98
N ASP A 274 18.02 -15.61 -2.67
CA ASP A 274 16.74 -15.26 -2.08
C ASP A 274 15.57 -15.99 -2.76
N TYR A 275 14.51 -16.23 -2.00
CA TYR A 275 13.30 -16.87 -2.49
C TYR A 275 12.04 -16.10 -2.06
N ASP A 276 10.98 -16.25 -2.84
CA ASP A 276 9.64 -15.72 -2.58
C ASP A 276 8.63 -16.77 -3.05
N LEU A 277 7.71 -17.17 -2.18
CA LEU A 277 6.69 -18.19 -2.46
C LEU A 277 5.34 -17.73 -1.92
N THR A 278 4.33 -17.69 -2.78
CA THR A 278 2.95 -17.43 -2.38
C THR A 278 2.05 -18.57 -2.84
N ILE A 279 1.18 -19.04 -1.94
CA ILE A 279 0.16 -20.06 -2.22
C ILE A 279 -1.18 -19.54 -1.70
N SER A 280 -2.22 -19.58 -2.53
CA SER A 280 -3.60 -19.23 -2.15
C SER A 280 -4.61 -20.26 -2.62
N GLY A 281 -5.67 -20.44 -1.83
CA GLY A 281 -6.93 -21.03 -2.27
C GLY A 281 -8.04 -19.97 -2.21
N GLN A 282 -8.96 -20.01 -3.16
CA GLN A 282 -10.17 -19.20 -3.18
C GLN A 282 -11.38 -20.11 -3.35
N TRP A 283 -12.43 -19.86 -2.57
CA TRP A 283 -13.66 -20.64 -2.61
C TRP A 283 -14.88 -19.77 -2.29
N GLY A 284 -16.06 -20.26 -2.59
CA GLY A 284 -17.33 -19.61 -2.24
C GLY A 284 -18.33 -19.68 -3.38
N ASP A 285 -19.04 -18.58 -3.61
CA ASP A 285 -20.08 -18.48 -4.63
C ASP A 285 -19.72 -17.42 -5.68
N LEU A 286 -19.97 -17.74 -6.95
CA LEU A 286 -19.89 -16.83 -8.08
C LEU A 286 -21.13 -17.03 -8.95
N ASP A 287 -22.04 -16.05 -8.95
CA ASP A 287 -23.30 -16.08 -9.71
C ASP A 287 -24.16 -17.31 -9.40
N GLY A 288 -24.29 -17.65 -8.11
CA GLY A 288 -25.07 -18.79 -7.62
C GLY A 288 -24.44 -20.15 -7.88
N LYS A 289 -23.14 -20.18 -8.25
CA LYS A 289 -22.38 -21.40 -8.52
C LYS A 289 -21.21 -21.52 -7.57
N ASP A 290 -20.98 -22.76 -7.14
CA ASP A 290 -19.79 -23.12 -6.37
C ASP A 290 -18.52 -22.70 -7.13
N HIS A 291 -17.68 -21.96 -6.43
CA HIS A 291 -16.39 -21.48 -6.90
C HIS A 291 -15.27 -22.16 -6.11
N SER A 292 -14.25 -22.62 -6.83
CA SER A 292 -12.99 -23.11 -6.27
C SER A 292 -11.85 -22.78 -7.22
N ALA A 293 -10.79 -22.17 -6.70
CA ALA A 293 -9.61 -21.79 -7.44
C ALA A 293 -8.37 -21.83 -6.54
N TYR A 294 -7.19 -21.91 -7.15
CA TYR A 294 -5.92 -21.83 -6.45
C TYR A 294 -4.93 -20.96 -7.23
N PHE A 295 -3.94 -20.44 -6.51
CA PHE A 295 -2.87 -19.61 -7.05
C PHE A 295 -1.55 -20.03 -6.40
N VAL A 296 -0.50 -20.16 -7.21
CA VAL A 296 0.87 -20.39 -6.75
C VAL A 296 1.80 -19.46 -7.52
N HIS A 297 2.72 -18.83 -6.81
CA HIS A 297 3.75 -18.00 -7.39
C HIS A 297 5.07 -18.23 -6.66
N ALA A 298 6.17 -18.37 -7.41
CA ALA A 298 7.49 -18.60 -6.85
C ALA A 298 8.57 -17.85 -7.63
N GLU A 299 9.53 -17.25 -6.92
CA GLU A 299 10.76 -16.66 -7.47
C GLU A 299 11.97 -17.19 -6.69
N LEU A 300 13.10 -17.36 -7.38
CA LEU A 300 14.42 -17.66 -6.83
C LEU A 300 15.44 -16.74 -7.52
N GLY A 301 16.22 -16.01 -6.74
CA GLY A 301 17.20 -15.01 -7.18
C GLY A 301 18.59 -15.29 -6.65
#